data_AF-A0A4R5WK63-F1
#
_entry.id   AF-A0A4R5WK63-F1
#
_cell.length_a   1.000
_cell.length_b   1.000
_cell.length_c   1.000
_cell.angle_alpha   90.00
_cell.angle_beta   90.00
_cell.angle_gamma   90.00
#
_symmetry.space_group_name_H-M   'P 1'
#
loop_
_entity.id
_entity.type
_entity.pdbx_description
1 polymer ?
#
loop_
_entity_poly.entity_id
_entity_poly.type
_entity_poly.pdbx_seq_one_letter_code
_entity_poly.pdbx_strand_id
1 'polypeptide(L)'
;MKSSPDSELHGCLLQLNSPARPWLIRDGVPEGVDLVAEWKSGDPDWRQVLEDLGVALTFQIHLRLDADNRLVHAVDHLIEWRQDAEGQWIECHDTGDLQLSWSGNSNCMHHLITTDDIKIPIQQCAADAGWTYCVGWSSP
;
A
#
# COMPACT_ATOMS: atom_id res chain seq x y z
N MET A 1 5.50 -5.79 -31.05
CA MET A 1 4.61 -6.56 -30.17
C MET A 1 3.81 -5.57 -29.36
N LYS A 2 2.48 -5.70 -29.28
CA LYS A 2 1.69 -4.89 -28.35
C LYS A 2 1.90 -5.44 -26.94
N SER A 3 2.05 -4.56 -25.96
CA SER A 3 2.08 -4.95 -24.55
C SER A 3 0.72 -5.57 -24.17
N SER A 4 0.73 -6.51 -23.22
CA SER A 4 -0.51 -7.05 -22.66
C SER A 4 -1.15 -6.01 -21.72
N PRO A 5 -2.49 -6.02 -21.52
CA PRO A 5 -3.18 -5.02 -20.70
C PRO A 5 -2.65 -4.95 -19.26
N ASP A 6 -2.30 -6.09 -18.68
CA ASP A 6 -1.68 -6.22 -17.36
C ASP A 6 -0.30 -5.55 -17.31
N SER A 7 0.53 -5.73 -18.35
CA SER A 7 1.84 -5.08 -18.45
C SER A 7 1.72 -3.56 -18.58
N GLU A 8 0.70 -3.07 -19.29
CA GLU A 8 0.41 -1.63 -19.40
C GLU A 8 -0.01 -1.05 -18.04
N LEU A 9 -0.98 -1.68 -17.35
CA LEU A 9 -1.41 -1.23 -16.03
C LEU A 9 -0.27 -1.31 -14.99
N HIS A 10 0.50 -2.40 -14.98
CA HIS A 10 1.66 -2.57 -14.12
C HIS A 10 2.64 -1.40 -14.29
N GLY A 11 2.93 -1.02 -15.54
CA GLY A 11 3.75 0.16 -15.84
C GLY A 11 3.16 1.46 -15.31
N CYS A 12 1.85 1.68 -15.49
CA CYS A 12 1.17 2.87 -14.97
C CYS A 12 1.20 2.95 -13.44
N LEU A 13 0.99 1.84 -12.75
CA LEU A 13 1.05 1.78 -11.28
C LEU A 13 2.45 2.12 -10.77
N LEU A 14 3.50 1.58 -11.39
CA LEU A 14 4.88 1.93 -11.02
C LEU A 14 5.23 3.40 -11.26
N GLN A 15 4.57 4.07 -12.22
CA GLN A 15 4.74 5.51 -12.49
C GLN A 15 4.10 6.41 -11.43
N LEU A 16 3.25 5.87 -10.54
CA LEU A 16 2.72 6.62 -9.39
C LEU A 16 3.80 6.95 -8.35
N ASN A 17 4.94 6.26 -8.40
CA ASN A 17 6.09 6.55 -7.55
C ASN A 17 6.60 7.96 -7.76
N SER A 18 6.76 8.69 -6.67
CA SER A 18 7.28 10.06 -6.69
C SER A 18 8.11 10.32 -5.43
N PRO A 19 9.22 11.07 -5.50
CA PRO A 19 9.94 11.50 -4.30
C PRO A 19 9.07 12.34 -3.36
N ALA A 20 8.04 13.02 -3.88
CA ALA A 20 7.13 13.85 -3.10
C ALA A 20 6.03 13.06 -2.35
N ARG A 21 6.05 11.73 -2.37
CA ARG A 21 5.08 10.88 -1.66
C ARG A 21 5.78 9.99 -0.61
N PRO A 22 5.15 9.74 0.55
CA PRO A 22 5.71 8.94 1.65
C PRO A 22 5.68 7.43 1.42
N TRP A 23 5.23 6.99 0.25
CA TRP A 23 5.02 5.59 -0.11
C TRP A 23 5.59 5.30 -1.50
N LEU A 24 5.82 4.02 -1.78
CA LEU A 24 6.20 3.52 -3.09
C LEU A 24 5.39 2.29 -3.48
N ILE A 25 5.40 1.96 -4.76
CA ILE A 25 4.94 0.70 -5.33
C ILE A 25 6.17 0.01 -5.92
N ARG A 26 6.40 -1.24 -5.51
CA ARG A 26 7.49 -2.09 -6.00
C ARG A 26 6.96 -3.41 -6.53
N ASP A 27 7.85 -4.15 -7.17
CA ASP A 27 7.63 -5.55 -7.54
C ASP A 27 7.24 -6.40 -6.30
N GLY A 28 6.21 -7.22 -6.47
CA GLY A 28 5.63 -8.07 -5.42
C GLY A 28 6.03 -9.54 -5.47
N VAL A 29 7.02 -9.92 -6.29
CA VAL A 29 7.49 -11.31 -6.39
C VAL A 29 7.86 -11.92 -5.03
N PRO A 30 8.53 -11.22 -4.09
CA PRO A 30 8.82 -11.77 -2.77
C PRO A 30 7.58 -12.17 -1.97
N GLU A 31 6.47 -11.48 -2.18
CA GLU A 31 5.17 -11.71 -1.54
C GLU A 31 4.24 -12.62 -2.37
N GLY A 32 4.64 -13.00 -3.58
CA GLY A 32 3.81 -13.81 -4.49
C GLY A 32 2.60 -13.06 -5.03
N VAL A 33 2.73 -11.75 -5.23
CA VAL A 33 1.74 -10.87 -5.89
C VAL A 33 2.41 -10.07 -7.00
N ASP A 34 1.63 -9.34 -7.81
CA ASP A 34 2.21 -8.58 -8.92
C ASP A 34 2.96 -7.34 -8.41
N LEU A 35 2.35 -6.60 -7.48
CA LEU A 35 2.91 -5.37 -6.93
C LEU A 35 2.61 -5.25 -5.43
N VAL A 36 3.50 -4.58 -4.71
CA VAL A 36 3.30 -4.19 -3.31
C VAL A 36 3.42 -2.69 -3.18
N ALA A 37 2.41 -2.05 -2.60
CA ALA A 37 2.47 -0.66 -2.17
C ALA A 37 2.80 -0.59 -0.68
N GLU A 38 3.79 0.21 -0.29
CA GLU A 38 4.27 0.28 1.10
C GLU A 38 4.86 1.65 1.45
N TRP A 39 5.00 1.93 2.75
CA TRP A 39 5.65 3.14 3.22
C TRP A 39 7.15 3.14 2.92
N LYS A 40 7.69 4.32 2.63
CA LYS A 40 9.13 4.50 2.35
C LYS A 40 9.97 4.55 3.64
N SER A 41 9.92 3.51 4.44
CA SER A 41 10.74 3.37 5.66
C SER A 41 12.26 3.51 5.39
N GLY A 42 12.69 3.07 4.21
CA GLY A 42 14.08 3.15 3.76
C GLY A 42 14.52 4.51 3.22
N ASP A 43 13.61 5.41 2.85
CA ASP A 43 13.93 6.68 2.19
C ASP A 43 14.29 7.76 3.22
N PRO A 44 15.48 8.38 3.16
CA PRO A 44 15.91 9.38 4.15
C PRO A 44 15.01 10.63 4.18
N ASP A 45 14.37 10.98 3.06
CA ASP A 45 13.50 12.16 2.99
C ASP A 45 12.19 11.95 3.76
N TRP A 46 11.75 10.69 3.89
CA TRP A 46 10.48 10.33 4.53
C TRP A 46 10.64 9.63 5.88
N ARG A 47 11.76 8.94 6.12
CA ARG A 47 11.98 8.13 7.32
C ARG A 47 11.69 8.91 8.61
N GLN A 48 12.26 10.12 8.74
CA GLN A 48 12.06 10.93 9.95
C GLN A 48 10.58 11.27 10.17
N VAL A 49 9.85 11.66 9.12
CA VAL A 49 8.42 12.00 9.22
C VAL A 49 7.60 10.77 9.63
N LEU A 50 7.85 9.62 9.00
CA LEU A 50 7.14 8.38 9.30
C LEU A 50 7.40 7.89 10.74
N GLU A 51 8.64 8.00 11.22
CA GLU A 51 9.03 7.67 12.59
C GLU A 51 8.40 8.63 13.61
N ASP A 52 8.46 9.94 13.37
CA ASP A 52 7.88 10.96 14.27
C ASP A 52 6.36 10.79 14.41
N LEU A 53 5.69 10.37 13.35
CA LEU A 53 4.24 10.12 13.34
C LEU A 53 3.86 8.75 13.93
N GLY A 54 4.84 7.86 14.18
CA GLY A 54 4.56 6.49 14.62
C GLY A 54 3.80 5.68 13.57
N VAL A 55 4.10 5.89 12.28
CA VAL A 55 3.45 5.15 11.19
C VAL A 55 3.76 3.66 11.31
N ALA A 56 2.75 2.81 11.13
CA ALA A 56 2.96 1.37 11.08
C ALA A 56 3.65 0.98 9.76
N LEU A 57 4.97 0.95 9.77
CA LEU A 57 5.82 0.70 8.60
C LEU A 57 5.64 -0.70 7.98
N THR A 58 5.01 -1.61 8.70
CA THR A 58 4.64 -2.96 8.24
C THR A 58 3.38 -2.98 7.37
N PHE A 59 2.65 -1.87 7.28
CA PHE A 59 1.49 -1.77 6.41
C PHE A 59 1.90 -1.90 4.94
N GLN A 60 1.25 -2.84 4.24
CA GLN A 60 1.43 -3.10 2.82
C GLN A 60 0.08 -3.28 2.15
N ILE A 61 -0.01 -2.91 0.87
CA ILE A 61 -1.13 -3.28 0.00
C ILE A 61 -0.59 -4.24 -1.05
N HIS A 62 -1.07 -5.47 -1.02
CA HIS A 62 -0.75 -6.50 -2.00
C HIS A 62 -1.70 -6.39 -3.17
N LEU A 63 -1.15 -6.22 -4.38
CA LEU A 63 -1.91 -6.00 -5.61
C LEU A 63 -1.75 -7.19 -6.56
N ARG A 64 -2.87 -7.70 -7.06
CA ARG A 64 -2.91 -8.69 -8.15
C ARG A 64 -3.71 -8.17 -9.34
N LEU A 65 -3.19 -8.39 -10.54
CA LEU A 65 -3.79 -7.93 -11.80
C LEU A 65 -4.48 -9.10 -12.50
N ASP A 66 -5.81 -9.04 -12.58
CA ASP A 66 -6.62 -9.98 -13.38
C ASP A 66 -6.90 -9.36 -14.75
N ALA A 67 -6.10 -9.72 -15.74
CA ALA A 67 -6.22 -9.19 -17.10
C ALA A 67 -7.49 -9.65 -17.83
N ASP A 68 -8.02 -10.83 -17.48
CA ASP A 68 -9.20 -11.41 -18.11
C ASP A 68 -10.46 -10.62 -17.71
N ASN A 69 -10.56 -10.25 -16.43
CA ASN A 69 -11.69 -9.50 -15.89
C ASN A 69 -11.43 -7.99 -15.78
N ARG A 70 -10.20 -7.52 -16.06
CA ARG A 70 -9.74 -6.15 -15.83
C ARG A 70 -9.95 -5.69 -14.39
N LEU A 71 -9.55 -6.53 -13.44
CA LEU A 71 -9.65 -6.25 -12.01
C LEU A 71 -8.26 -6.07 -11.39
N VAL A 72 -8.16 -5.10 -10.48
CA VAL A 72 -7.04 -4.97 -9.55
C VAL A 72 -7.52 -5.46 -8.21
N HIS A 73 -7.09 -6.65 -7.80
CA HIS A 73 -7.37 -7.17 -6.47
C HIS A 73 -6.36 -6.57 -5.49
N ALA A 74 -6.86 -5.88 -4.48
CA ALA A 74 -6.04 -5.26 -3.46
C ALA A 74 -6.40 -5.82 -2.07
N VAL A 75 -5.38 -6.22 -1.32
CA VAL A 75 -5.52 -6.64 0.08
C VAL A 75 -4.49 -5.93 0.91
N ASP A 76 -4.96 -5.28 1.96
CA ASP A 76 -4.08 -4.68 2.95
C ASP A 76 -3.57 -5.76 3.90
N HIS A 77 -2.31 -5.61 4.30
CA HIS A 77 -1.64 -6.42 5.29
C HIS A 77 -0.98 -5.50 6.31
N LEU A 78 -1.16 -5.79 7.59
CA LEU A 78 -0.54 -5.06 8.68
C LEU A 78 -0.06 -6.06 9.73
N ILE A 79 1.20 -5.92 10.15
CA ILE A 79 1.77 -6.69 11.25
C ILE A 79 2.07 -5.73 12.40
N GLU A 80 1.44 -5.95 13.55
CA GLU A 80 1.70 -5.16 14.76
C GLU A 80 1.98 -6.06 15.95
N TRP A 81 2.78 -5.54 16.89
CA TRP A 81 2.98 -6.16 18.19
C TRP A 81 2.03 -5.52 19.19
N ARG A 82 1.23 -6.34 19.87
CA ARG A 82 0.26 -5.90 20.89
C ARG A 82 0.44 -6.72 22.15
N GLN A 83 0.13 -6.14 23.31
CA GLN A 83 0.08 -6.89 24.56
C GLN A 83 -1.29 -7.58 24.69
N ASP A 84 -1.29 -8.85 25.05
CA ASP A 84 -2.50 -9.58 25.45
C ASP A 84 -2.96 -9.18 26.87
N ALA A 85 -4.01 -9.83 27.37
CA ALA A 85 -4.60 -9.52 28.68
C ALA A 85 -3.63 -9.79 29.84
N GLU A 86 -2.65 -10.67 29.62
CA GLU A 86 -1.60 -11.05 30.56
C GLU A 86 -0.33 -10.19 30.43
N GLY A 87 -0.30 -9.26 29.47
CA GLY A 87 0.82 -8.35 29.23
C GLY A 87 1.93 -8.95 28.35
N GLN A 88 1.70 -10.11 27.74
CA GLN A 88 2.65 -10.73 26.82
C GLN A 88 2.52 -10.10 25.42
N TRP A 89 3.66 -9.79 24.81
CA TRP A 89 3.71 -9.31 23.43
C TRP A 89 3.38 -10.45 22.46
N ILE A 90 2.34 -10.24 21.66
CA ILE A 90 1.91 -11.13 20.58
C ILE A 90 1.98 -10.39 19.25
N GLU A 91 2.33 -11.12 18.20
CA GLU A 91 2.28 -10.63 16.83
C GLU A 91 0.85 -10.77 16.30
N CYS A 92 0.27 -9.66 15.84
CA CYS A 92 -1.06 -9.57 15.27
C CYS A 92 -0.97 -9.30 13.77
N HIS A 93 -1.72 -10.06 12.98
CA HIS A 93 -1.78 -9.95 11.53
C HIS A 93 -3.19 -9.47 11.16
N ASP A 94 -3.33 -8.21 10.79
CA ASP A 94 -4.58 -7.64 10.32
C ASP A 94 -4.56 -7.61 8.78
N THR A 95 -5.66 -8.06 8.14
CA THR A 95 -5.77 -8.11 6.67
C THR A 95 -7.14 -7.63 6.19
N GLY A 96 -7.21 -7.04 4.98
CA GLY A 96 -8.48 -6.67 4.34
C GLY A 96 -8.48 -5.27 3.75
N ASP A 97 -9.41 -4.42 4.18
CA ASP A 97 -9.50 -2.99 3.84
C ASP A 97 -9.37 -2.15 5.10
N LEU A 98 -8.13 -1.95 5.52
CA LEU A 98 -7.76 -1.24 6.73
C LEU A 98 -7.81 0.27 6.48
N GLN A 99 -8.48 0.99 7.37
CA GLN A 99 -8.60 2.44 7.32
C GLN A 99 -7.80 3.03 8.47
N LEU A 100 -6.54 3.37 8.21
CA LEU A 100 -5.59 3.83 9.23
C LEU A 100 -5.17 5.26 8.96
N SER A 101 -4.87 5.99 10.03
CA SER A 101 -4.36 7.36 9.97
C SER A 101 -3.36 7.63 11.07
N TRP A 102 -2.33 8.38 10.73
CA TRP A 102 -1.28 8.84 11.64
C TRP A 102 -1.16 10.34 11.49
N SER A 103 -1.19 11.05 12.62
CA SER A 103 -1.05 12.51 12.64
C SER A 103 -0.07 12.93 13.71
N GLY A 104 0.72 13.95 13.43
CA GLY A 104 1.80 14.34 14.32
C GLY A 104 2.53 15.57 13.81
N ASN A 105 3.51 16.02 14.57
CA ASN A 105 4.39 17.11 14.15
C ASN A 105 5.76 16.54 13.81
N SER A 106 6.30 16.90 12.65
CA SER A 106 7.66 16.60 12.25
C SER A 106 8.26 17.82 11.55
N ASN A 107 9.51 18.17 11.84
CA ASN A 107 10.18 19.35 11.30
C ASN A 107 9.35 20.64 11.43
N CYS A 108 8.74 20.86 12.60
CA CYS A 108 7.88 22.01 12.90
C CYS A 108 6.61 22.14 12.04
N MET A 109 6.27 21.12 11.24
CA MET A 109 5.08 21.04 10.43
C MET A 109 4.15 19.95 10.97
N HIS A 110 2.84 20.19 10.90
CA HIS A 110 1.84 19.17 11.17
C HIS A 110 1.61 18.32 9.93
N HIS A 111 1.59 16.99 10.11
CA HIS A 111 1.36 16.02 9.04
C HIS A 111 0.17 15.13 9.41
N LEU A 112 -0.56 14.71 8.39
CA LEU A 112 -1.57 13.66 8.43
C LEU A 112 -1.24 12.71 7.27
N ILE A 113 -1.04 11.44 7.59
CA ILE A 113 -0.83 10.36 6.62
C ILE A 113 -1.92 9.33 6.83
N THR A 114 -2.54 8.87 5.76
CA THR A 114 -3.59 7.85 5.82
C THR A 114 -3.34 6.76 4.78
N THR A 115 -3.98 5.60 4.96
CA THR A 115 -3.96 4.54 3.94
C THR A 115 -4.54 5.01 2.59
N ASP A 116 -5.42 6.01 2.60
CA ASP A 116 -5.99 6.60 1.39
C ASP A 116 -4.96 7.35 0.54
N ASP A 117 -3.89 7.87 1.14
CA ASP A 117 -2.78 8.49 0.40
C ASP A 117 -2.15 7.52 -0.60
N ILE A 118 -2.23 6.21 -0.32
CA ILE A 118 -1.78 5.12 -1.20
C ILE A 118 -2.93 4.62 -2.08
N LYS A 119 -4.09 4.32 -1.47
CA LYS A 119 -5.22 3.65 -2.14
C LYS A 119 -5.84 4.50 -3.24
N ILE A 120 -6.10 5.78 -2.99
CA ILE A 120 -6.81 6.64 -3.94
C ILE A 120 -6.04 6.77 -5.26
N PRO A 121 -4.71 7.02 -5.28
CA PRO A 121 -3.95 7.07 -6.51
C PRO A 121 -3.95 5.74 -7.30
N ILE A 122 -3.94 4.59 -6.61
CA ILE A 122 -4.04 3.27 -7.26
C ILE A 122 -5.41 3.10 -7.91
N GLN A 123 -6.49 3.43 -7.18
CA GLN A 123 -7.86 3.35 -7.68
C GLN A 123 -8.06 4.26 -8.92
N GLN A 124 -7.56 5.48 -8.86
CA GLN A 124 -7.61 6.43 -9.99
C GLN A 124 -6.84 5.90 -11.19
N CYS A 125 -5.61 5.42 -10.98
CA CYS A 125 -4.79 4.82 -12.04
C CYS A 125 -5.47 3.62 -12.70
N ALA A 126 -6.08 2.73 -11.90
CA ALA A 126 -6.83 1.60 -12.43
C ALA A 126 -8.02 2.07 -13.26
N ALA A 127 -8.83 3.00 -12.74
CA ALA A 127 -10.00 3.54 -13.43
C ALA A 127 -9.62 4.22 -14.76
N ASP A 128 -8.55 5.03 -14.77
CA ASP A 128 -8.04 5.70 -15.97
C ASP A 128 -7.56 4.71 -17.04
N ALA A 129 -7.04 3.55 -16.62
CA ALA A 129 -6.65 2.45 -17.51
C ALA A 129 -7.84 1.56 -17.93
N GLY A 130 -9.06 1.83 -17.44
CA GLY A 130 -10.25 1.01 -17.71
C GLY A 130 -10.33 -0.29 -16.89
N TRP A 131 -9.67 -0.34 -15.73
CA TRP A 131 -9.70 -1.43 -14.77
C TRP A 131 -10.57 -1.07 -13.56
N THR A 132 -11.10 -2.10 -12.89
CA THR A 132 -11.88 -1.94 -11.66
C THR A 132 -11.03 -2.32 -10.46
N TYR A 133 -10.96 -1.45 -9.45
CA TYR A 133 -10.32 -1.76 -8.17
C TYR A 133 -11.27 -2.57 -7.30
N CYS A 134 -10.81 -3.71 -6.80
CA CYS A 134 -11.57 -4.62 -5.95
C CYS A 134 -10.83 -4.85 -4.64
N VAL A 135 -11.55 -4.65 -3.54
CA VAL A 135 -11.08 -4.97 -2.21
C VAL A 135 -11.23 -6.47 -1.97
N GLY A 136 -10.19 -7.12 -1.46
CA GLY A 136 -10.24 -8.52 -1.11
C GLY A 136 -10.02 -9.45 -2.30
N TRP A 137 -9.80 -10.73 -1.99
CA TRP A 137 -9.78 -11.78 -2.99
C TRP A 137 -11.21 -12.27 -3.14
N SER A 138 -11.79 -12.09 -4.33
CA SER A 138 -12.96 -12.88 -4.69
C SER A 138 -12.45 -14.30 -4.94
N SER A 139 -12.62 -15.21 -3.98
CA SER A 139 -12.51 -16.63 -4.31
C SER A 139 -13.51 -16.94 -5.43
N PRO A 140 -13.13 -17.66 -6.49
CA PRO A 140 -14.08 -18.22 -7.44
C PRO A 140 -15.03 -19.22 -6.77
#